data_AF-A0A8E4Q928-F1
#
_entry.id   AF-A0A8E4Q928-F1
#
_cell.length_a   1.000
_cell.length_b   1.000
_cell.length_c   1.000
_cell.angle_alpha   90.00
_cell.angle_beta   90.00
_cell.angle_gamma   90.00
#
_symmetry.space_group_name_H-M   'P 1'
#
loop_
_entity.id
_entity.type
_entity.pdbx_description
1 polymer ?
#
loop_
_entity_poly.entity_id
_entity_poly.type
_entity_poly.pdbx_seq_one_letter_code
_entity_poly.pdbx_strand_id
1 'polypeptide(L)'
;MKDVLLIALLAVTLGCATADSRDLPEPAASGSRGTDRSQLAIGEIGSSRILSSTTHRVPSENGIAHTQDVLIRLVEYANITAIRGTTSFLSAAEIFLLEGGLGHNYVKLGFITEKGFGYNYAITVYGDMVCKE
;
A
#
# COMPACT_ATOMS: atom_id res chain seq x y z
N MET A 1 -51.33 -6.12 4.84
CA MET A 1 -50.19 -5.18 4.99
C MET A 1 -49.44 -5.62 6.24
N LYS A 2 -48.33 -6.32 6.06
CA LYS A 2 -47.52 -6.85 7.16
C LYS A 2 -46.06 -6.75 6.69
N ASP A 3 -45.44 -5.65 7.07
CA ASP A 3 -44.05 -5.36 6.77
C ASP A 3 -43.17 -6.32 7.59
N VAL A 4 -42.39 -7.14 6.89
CA VAL A 4 -41.33 -7.94 7.49
C VAL A 4 -40.02 -7.36 6.98
N LEU A 5 -39.46 -6.46 7.79
CA LEU A 5 -38.13 -5.92 7.62
C LEU A 5 -37.11 -7.02 7.94
N LEU A 6 -36.44 -7.57 6.92
CA LEU A 6 -35.38 -8.55 7.09
C LEU A 6 -34.03 -7.83 7.24
N ILE A 7 -33.53 -7.71 8.47
CA ILE A 7 -32.18 -7.19 8.74
C ILE A 7 -31.19 -8.35 8.58
N ALA A 8 -30.45 -8.37 7.47
CA ALA A 8 -29.34 -9.28 7.28
C ALA A 8 -28.15 -8.82 8.15
N LEU A 9 -27.91 -9.49 9.28
CA LEU A 9 -26.66 -9.35 10.01
C LEU A 9 -25.51 -9.91 9.15
N LEU A 10 -24.65 -9.03 8.64
CA LEU A 10 -23.32 -9.42 8.19
C LEU A 10 -22.52 -9.90 9.42
N ALA A 11 -22.39 -11.21 9.56
CA ALA A 11 -21.39 -11.79 10.45
C ALA A 11 -20.00 -11.53 9.84
N VAL A 12 -19.30 -10.50 10.33
CA VAL A 12 -17.86 -10.35 10.10
C VAL A 12 -17.18 -11.40 10.95
N THR A 13 -17.02 -12.60 10.40
CA THR A 13 -16.14 -13.60 11.01
C THR A 13 -14.71 -13.12 10.81
N LEU A 14 -14.12 -12.56 11.87
CA LEU A 14 -12.68 -12.35 12.00
C LEU A 14 -12.02 -13.74 12.03
N GLY A 15 -11.75 -14.30 10.85
CA GLY A 15 -10.94 -15.49 10.72
C GLY A 15 -9.49 -15.11 10.94
N CYS A 16 -8.94 -15.38 12.13
CA CYS A 16 -7.49 -15.42 12.32
C CYS A 16 -6.95 -16.59 11.50
N ALA A 17 -6.56 -16.31 10.25
CA ALA A 17 -5.77 -17.25 9.47
C ALA A 17 -4.41 -17.41 10.17
N THR A 18 -4.15 -18.59 10.73
CA THR A 18 -2.80 -19.01 11.07
C THR A 18 -2.04 -19.15 9.76
N ALA A 19 -1.28 -18.12 9.38
CA ALA A 19 -0.38 -18.21 8.25
C ALA A 19 0.74 -19.20 8.60
N ASP A 20 0.64 -20.42 8.05
CA ASP A 20 1.75 -21.37 8.02
C ASP A 20 2.90 -20.71 7.27
N SER A 21 3.98 -20.42 7.98
CA SER A 21 5.04 -19.49 7.56
C SER A 21 6.03 -20.11 6.56
N ARG A 22 5.59 -21.10 5.76
CA ARG A 22 6.50 -21.95 4.98
C ARG A 22 6.51 -21.75 3.47
N ASP A 23 5.66 -20.90 2.90
CA ASP A 23 5.65 -20.64 1.44
C ASP A 23 5.30 -19.17 1.12
N LEU A 24 6.03 -18.22 1.71
CA LEU A 24 6.01 -16.86 1.17
C LEU A 24 6.94 -16.82 -0.05
N PRO A 25 6.47 -16.35 -1.22
CA PRO A 25 7.31 -16.22 -2.40
C PRO A 25 8.48 -15.30 -2.09
N GLU A 26 9.69 -15.74 -2.42
CA GLU A 26 10.90 -14.94 -2.28
C GLU A 26 10.76 -13.70 -3.17
N PRO A 27 10.81 -12.47 -2.60
CA PRO A 27 10.73 -11.26 -3.41
C PRO A 27 11.97 -11.20 -4.30
N ALA A 28 11.75 -10.95 -5.59
CA ALA A 28 12.83 -10.80 -6.55
C ALA A 28 13.84 -9.75 -6.07
N ALA A 29 15.08 -10.19 -5.84
CA ALA A 29 16.16 -9.32 -5.41
C ALA A 29 16.49 -8.29 -6.50
N SER A 30 16.21 -7.01 -6.24
CA SER A 30 16.86 -5.90 -6.94
C SER A 30 16.74 -4.62 -6.13
N GLY A 31 17.83 -4.23 -5.45
CA GLY A 31 17.94 -2.95 -4.77
C GLY A 31 18.98 -2.93 -3.66
N SER A 32 19.95 -2.02 -3.76
CA SER A 32 21.08 -1.83 -2.84
C SER A 32 20.66 -1.66 -1.38
N ARG A 33 21.25 -2.45 -0.47
CA ARG A 33 21.12 -2.35 0.98
C ARG A 33 22.00 -1.20 1.50
N GLY A 34 21.62 0.03 1.15
CA GLY A 34 22.22 1.27 1.65
C GLY A 34 21.43 1.81 2.85
N THR A 35 22.10 2.48 3.78
CA THR A 35 21.51 3.15 4.96
C THR A 35 20.63 4.36 4.65
N ASP A 36 20.22 4.52 3.39
CA ASP A 36 19.27 5.54 2.97
C ASP A 36 17.86 5.02 3.21
N ARG A 37 17.26 5.53 4.27
CA ARG A 37 15.88 5.26 4.71
C ARG A 37 14.94 5.27 3.50
N SER A 38 14.50 4.09 3.06
CA SER A 38 13.74 3.87 1.82
C SER A 38 12.54 4.82 1.74
N GLN A 39 12.69 5.86 0.92
CA GLN A 39 11.58 6.70 0.46
C GLN A 39 11.17 6.14 -0.90
N LEU A 40 9.97 5.58 -0.98
CA LEU A 40 9.43 5.11 -2.25
C LEU A 40 9.31 6.32 -3.20
N ALA A 41 10.07 6.32 -4.29
CA ALA A 41 9.97 7.36 -5.31
C ALA A 41 9.95 6.70 -6.68
N ILE A 42 8.77 6.66 -7.30
CA ILE A 42 8.56 6.04 -8.61
C ILE A 42 8.03 7.10 -9.57
N GLY A 43 8.60 7.20 -10.78
CA GLY A 43 8.17 8.13 -11.82
C GLY A 43 8.44 9.60 -11.50
N GLU A 44 7.99 10.48 -12.39
CA GLU A 44 8.21 11.93 -12.33
C GLU A 44 6.88 12.68 -12.14
N ILE A 45 6.86 13.66 -11.22
CA ILE A 45 5.63 14.40 -10.91
C ILE A 45 5.22 15.29 -12.11
N GLY A 46 6.17 15.98 -12.74
CA GLY A 46 5.89 16.86 -13.88
C GLY A 46 4.74 17.85 -13.59
N SER A 47 3.79 17.96 -14.53
CA SER A 47 2.55 18.74 -14.38
C SER A 47 1.39 17.97 -13.76
N SER A 48 1.64 16.78 -13.22
CA SER A 48 0.60 15.88 -12.73
C SER A 48 -0.03 16.40 -11.44
N ARG A 49 -1.27 16.01 -11.18
CA ARG A 49 -1.98 16.34 -9.93
C ARG A 49 -1.97 15.18 -8.94
N ILE A 50 -2.23 15.48 -7.68
CA ILE A 50 -2.47 14.43 -6.67
C ILE A 50 -3.82 13.77 -6.98
N LEU A 51 -3.79 12.44 -7.14
CA LEU A 51 -4.98 11.62 -7.34
C LEU A 51 -5.39 10.87 -6.08
N SER A 52 -4.43 10.55 -5.20
CA SER A 52 -4.69 9.95 -3.88
C SER A 52 -3.58 10.31 -2.91
N SER A 53 -3.92 10.46 -1.63
CA SER A 53 -2.96 10.61 -0.54
C SER A 53 -3.48 9.88 0.69
N THR A 54 -2.76 8.85 1.14
CA THR A 54 -3.16 7.97 2.25
C THR A 54 -2.00 7.78 3.22
N THR A 55 -2.30 7.55 4.50
CA THR A 55 -1.30 7.25 5.52
C THR A 55 -1.47 5.82 6.00
N HIS A 56 -0.37 5.06 6.00
CA HIS A 56 -0.32 3.67 6.44
C HIS A 56 0.60 3.57 7.64
N ARG A 57 0.04 3.14 8.77
CA ARG A 57 0.73 3.09 10.05
C ARG A 57 0.48 1.76 10.74
N VAL A 58 1.57 1.16 11.21
CA VAL A 58 1.55 0.04 12.13
C VAL A 58 2.47 0.37 13.30
N PRO A 59 1.99 0.36 14.56
CA PRO A 59 2.84 0.58 15.72
C PRO A 59 3.88 -0.54 15.85
N SER A 60 5.01 -0.25 16.49
CA SER A 60 6.01 -1.26 16.81
C SER A 60 5.47 -2.22 17.87
N GLU A 61 5.70 -3.52 17.69
CA GLU A 61 5.36 -4.56 18.66
C GLU A 61 6.54 -5.53 18.83
N ASN A 62 6.86 -5.89 20.08
CA ASN A 62 8.09 -6.63 20.38
C ASN A 62 8.05 -8.05 19.78
N GLY A 63 9.12 -8.41 19.06
CA GLY A 63 9.26 -9.74 18.46
C GLY A 63 8.37 -10.00 17.23
N ILE A 64 7.55 -9.03 16.81
CA ILE A 64 6.67 -9.14 15.65
C ILE A 64 7.28 -8.38 14.47
N ALA A 65 7.34 -9.05 13.32
CA ALA A 65 7.57 -8.42 12.02
C ALA A 65 6.21 -8.25 11.33
N HIS A 66 6.00 -7.12 10.68
CA HIS A 66 4.74 -6.80 10.02
C HIS A 66 4.89 -6.90 8.51
N THR A 67 3.88 -7.49 7.87
CA THR A 67 3.71 -7.49 6.42
C THR A 67 2.33 -6.94 6.08
N GLN A 68 2.25 -6.00 5.15
CA GLN A 68 0.98 -5.45 4.68
C GLN A 68 1.02 -5.21 3.17
N ASP A 69 -0.05 -5.63 2.50
CA ASP A 69 -0.33 -5.26 1.12
C ASP A 69 -1.42 -4.17 1.09
N VAL A 70 -1.17 -3.10 0.33
CA VAL A 70 -2.08 -1.98 0.16
C VAL A 70 -2.40 -1.83 -1.31
N LEU A 71 -3.69 -1.94 -1.66
CA LEU A 71 -4.19 -1.60 -2.99
C LEU A 71 -4.79 -0.19 -2.97
N ILE A 72 -4.22 0.71 -3.76
CA ILE A 72 -4.81 2.02 -4.06
C ILE A 72 -5.40 1.93 -5.46
N ARG A 73 -6.73 1.92 -5.55
CA ARG A 73 -7.46 1.91 -6.82
C ARG A 73 -8.06 3.29 -7.05
N LEU A 74 -7.70 3.91 -8.17
CA LEU A 74 -8.26 5.17 -8.63
C LEU A 74 -9.43 4.90 -9.58
N VAL A 75 -10.09 5.97 -10.03
CA VAL A 75 -11.15 5.85 -11.05
C VAL A 75 -10.58 5.36 -12.38
N GLU A 76 -11.42 4.78 -13.24
CA GLU A 76 -11.00 4.07 -14.46
C GLU A 76 -10.12 4.88 -15.41
N TYR A 77 -10.40 6.17 -15.54
CA TYR A 77 -9.73 7.10 -16.45
C TYR A 77 -8.54 7.82 -15.81
N ALA A 78 -8.12 7.41 -14.60
CA ALA A 78 -6.89 7.91 -13.99
C ALA A 78 -5.66 7.23 -14.61
N ASN A 79 -4.59 8.00 -14.80
CA ASN A 79 -3.30 7.52 -15.25
C ASN A 79 -2.22 7.96 -14.26
N ILE A 80 -1.63 7.01 -13.53
CA ILE A 80 -0.60 7.29 -12.54
C ILE A 80 0.72 7.65 -13.25
N THR A 81 1.34 8.75 -12.83
CA THR A 81 2.61 9.26 -13.38
C THR A 81 3.73 9.30 -12.34
N ALA A 82 3.39 9.40 -11.06
CA ALA A 82 4.35 9.28 -9.97
C ALA A 82 3.73 8.74 -8.68
N ILE A 83 4.55 8.07 -7.88
CA ILE A 83 4.21 7.63 -6.53
C ILE A 83 5.32 8.10 -5.59
N ARG A 84 4.93 8.66 -4.45
CA ARG A 84 5.85 9.10 -3.39
C ARG A 84 5.43 8.49 -2.06
N GLY A 85 6.37 7.83 -1.40
CA GLY A 85 6.25 7.38 -0.02
C GLY A 85 7.16 8.21 0.86
N THR A 86 6.57 9.03 1.73
CA THR A 86 7.30 9.85 2.69
C THR A 86 7.04 9.35 4.10
N THR A 87 8.04 9.50 4.98
CA THR A 87 7.91 9.18 6.40
C THR A 87 8.31 10.40 7.22
N SER A 88 7.58 10.67 8.30
CA SER A 88 7.87 11.75 9.23
C SER A 88 8.88 11.36 10.32
N PHE A 89 9.20 10.07 10.48
CA PHE A 89 10.14 9.56 11.49
C PHE A 89 11.01 8.42 10.93
N LEU A 90 11.90 7.86 11.77
CA LEU A 90 12.54 6.58 11.50
C LEU A 90 11.46 5.52 11.28
N SER A 91 11.16 5.23 10.01
CA SER A 91 10.28 4.16 9.60
C SER A 91 11.15 3.03 9.09
N ALA A 92 10.91 1.83 9.61
CA ALA A 92 11.75 0.66 9.37
C ALA A 92 11.03 -0.40 8.53
N ALA A 93 10.00 0.01 7.79
CA ALA A 93 9.45 -0.84 6.74
C ALA A 93 10.14 -0.57 5.40
N GLU A 94 10.49 -1.63 4.70
CA GLU A 94 10.79 -1.59 3.28
C GLU A 94 9.47 -1.55 2.50
N ILE A 95 9.41 -0.70 1.46
CA ILE A 95 8.23 -0.55 0.61
C ILE A 95 8.54 -1.06 -0.79
N PHE A 96 7.68 -1.90 -1.33
CA PHE A 96 7.82 -2.49 -2.66
C PHE A 96 6.61 -2.17 -3.53
N LEU A 97 6.85 -1.99 -4.83
CA LEU A 97 5.80 -2.05 -5.83
C LEU A 97 5.51 -3.51 -6.16
N LEU A 98 4.29 -3.98 -5.90
CA LEU A 98 3.88 -5.35 -6.19
C LEU A 98 3.19 -5.46 -7.55
N GLU A 99 2.29 -4.51 -7.88
CA GLU A 99 1.50 -4.53 -9.12
C GLU A 99 1.00 -3.12 -9.49
N GLY A 100 0.67 -2.90 -10.77
CA GLY A 100 0.18 -1.63 -11.28
C GLY A 100 1.25 -0.54 -11.27
N GLY A 101 0.88 0.67 -10.86
CA GLY A 101 1.80 1.81 -10.80
C GLY A 101 1.71 2.68 -12.05
N LEU A 102 2.86 3.11 -12.58
CA LEU A 102 2.92 4.07 -13.70
C LEU A 102 2.14 3.56 -14.92
N GLY A 103 1.35 4.42 -15.56
CA GLY A 103 0.53 4.02 -16.72
C GLY A 103 -0.79 3.32 -16.37
N HIS A 104 -1.01 3.00 -15.09
CA HIS A 104 -2.21 2.32 -14.61
C HIS A 104 -3.09 3.27 -13.78
N ASN A 105 -4.33 2.85 -13.52
CA ASN A 105 -5.25 3.53 -12.60
C ASN A 105 -5.24 2.91 -11.19
N TYR A 106 -4.31 2.02 -10.89
CA TYR A 106 -4.17 1.40 -9.59
C TYR A 106 -2.71 1.10 -9.28
N VAL A 107 -2.40 0.94 -8.00
CA VAL A 107 -1.12 0.46 -7.53
C VAL A 107 -1.30 -0.44 -6.31
N LYS A 108 -0.58 -1.57 -6.28
CA LYS A 108 -0.46 -2.44 -5.11
C LYS A 108 0.93 -2.30 -4.53
N LEU A 109 1.03 -1.91 -3.27
CA LEU A 109 2.27 -1.73 -2.53
C LEU A 109 2.40 -2.76 -1.42
N GLY A 110 3.60 -3.27 -1.20
CA GLY A 110 3.93 -4.14 -0.07
C GLY A 110 4.76 -3.37 0.96
N PHE A 111 4.53 -3.62 2.23
CA PHE A 111 5.28 -3.08 3.36
C PHE A 111 5.79 -4.24 4.23
N ILE A 112 7.08 -4.27 4.52
CA ILE A 112 7.69 -5.32 5.36
C ILE A 112 8.61 -4.68 6.41
N THR A 113 8.43 -4.99 7.70
CA THR A 113 9.34 -4.55 8.78
C THR A 113 10.23 -5.67 9.29
N GLU A 114 11.36 -5.29 9.91
CA GLU A 114 12.08 -6.15 10.84
C GLU A 114 11.29 -6.34 12.15
N LYS A 115 11.63 -7.40 12.92
CA LYS A 115 10.96 -7.69 14.21
C LYS A 115 11.16 -6.55 15.21
N GLY A 116 10.11 -6.17 15.93
CA GLY A 116 10.19 -5.12 16.94
C GLY A 116 9.99 -3.71 16.37
N PHE A 117 9.83 -3.56 15.06
CA PHE A 117 9.69 -2.27 14.41
C PHE A 117 8.30 -2.08 13.80
N GLY A 118 7.81 -0.86 13.91
CA GLY A 118 6.62 -0.36 13.21
C GLY A 118 6.99 0.56 12.05
N TYR A 119 5.97 1.11 11.40
CA TYR A 119 6.14 2.08 10.33
C TYR A 119 5.02 3.11 10.30
N ASN A 120 5.31 4.25 9.66
CA ASN A 120 4.34 5.28 9.35
C ASN A 120 4.73 5.95 8.03
N TYR A 121 4.00 5.65 6.97
CA TYR A 121 4.25 6.18 5.62
C TYR A 121 3.03 6.90 5.08
N ALA A 122 3.24 8.10 4.56
CA ALA A 122 2.30 8.77 3.69
C ALA A 122 2.60 8.37 2.25
N ILE A 123 1.63 7.76 1.56
CA ILE A 123 1.68 7.42 0.16
C ILE A 123 0.87 8.43 -0.62
N THR A 124 1.52 9.18 -1.50
CA THR A 124 0.88 10.13 -2.40
C THR A 124 1.05 9.63 -3.84
N VAL A 125 -0.07 9.49 -4.52
CA VAL A 125 -0.15 9.06 -5.92
C VAL A 125 -0.50 10.27 -6.77
N TYR A 126 0.33 10.53 -7.78
CA TYR A 126 0.17 11.59 -8.76
C TYR A 126 -0.21 11.02 -10.11
N GLY A 127 -0.93 11.81 -10.89
CA GLY A 127 -1.34 11.43 -12.23
C GLY A 127 -2.28 12.43 -12.87
N ASP A 128 -2.77 12.03 -14.02
CA ASP A 128 -3.71 12.79 -14.83
C ASP A 128 -4.96 11.98 -15.11
N MET A 129 -5.98 12.63 -15.67
CA MET A 129 -7.20 11.97 -16.10
C MET A 129 -7.22 11.95 -17.62
N VAL A 130 -7.27 10.76 -18.18
CA VAL A 130 -7.29 10.52 -19.62
C VAL A 130 -8.75 10.28 -20.01
N CYS A 131 -9.41 11.33 -20.46
CA CYS A 131 -10.70 11.17 -21.13
C CYS A 131 -10.43 10.52 -22.48
N LYS A 132 -11.01 9.34 -22.74
CA LYS A 132 -11.03 8.77 -24.08
C LYS A 132 -12.06 9.56 -24.89
N GLU A 133 -11.62 10.23 -25.95
CA GLU A 133 -12.49 10.82 -26.98
C GLU A 133 -13.21 9.73 -27.78
#